data_AF-A0A4U8SDK7-F1
#
_entry.id   AF-A0A4U8SDK7-F1
#
_cell.length_a   1.000
_cell.length_b   1.000
_cell.length_c   1.000
_cell.angle_alpha   90.00
_cell.angle_beta   90.00
_cell.angle_gamma   90.00
#
_symmetry.space_group_name_H-M   'P 1'
#
loop_
_entity.id
_entity.type
_entity.pdbx_description
1 polymer ?
#
loop_
_entity_poly.entity_id
_entity_poly.type
_entity_poly.pdbx_seq_one_letter_code
_entity_poly.pdbx_strand_id
1 'polypeptide(L)'
;MTEWRATCGTASASIKCKRPSWSNVSKAYREINAVGKKEYYEVLEESELHNIETYRVAELIQAQKRYEKVGGQALREFNRDSNAYINTCAFRVSYALNYGGMPLENYISRNKTKRPHGFEKATILQGEDNHNYLTGVNFMIKLFQLQEVWGDADEPYNPKIMQTEQDNINFYNNEFSKFNKNGVVAMMISGWSNATGHITLWDGEEKEFLDNSNYLIQSNCIVKELYFWEL
;
A
#
# COMPACT_ATOMS: atom_id res chain seq x y z
N MET A 1 -8.24 7.19 17.17
CA MET A 1 -8.39 5.77 17.52
C MET A 1 -9.52 5.63 18.51
N THR A 2 -10.44 4.70 18.25
CA THR A 2 -11.62 4.43 19.08
C THR A 2 -11.27 3.38 20.13
N GLU A 3 -11.68 3.58 21.37
CA GLU A 3 -11.54 2.60 22.45
C GLU A 3 -12.93 2.09 22.82
N TRP A 4 -13.13 0.79 22.71
CA TRP A 4 -14.35 0.15 23.18
C TRP A 4 -14.13 -0.26 24.62
N ARG A 5 -15.02 0.18 25.52
CA ARG A 5 -14.97 -0.17 26.93
C ARG A 5 -16.21 -0.98 27.30
N ALA A 6 -16.01 -2.19 27.80
CA ALA A 6 -17.04 -3.02 28.39
C ALA A 6 -16.93 -2.93 29.91
N THR A 7 -18.07 -2.77 30.60
CA THR A 7 -18.15 -2.69 32.06
C THR A 7 -19.15 -3.69 32.62
N CYS A 8 -18.81 -4.39 33.70
CA CYS A 8 -19.72 -5.27 34.44
C CYS A 8 -19.52 -5.03 35.96
N GLY A 9 -20.47 -4.32 36.58
CA GLY A 9 -20.31 -3.85 37.97
C GLY A 9 -19.10 -2.92 38.11
N THR A 10 -18.14 -3.31 38.94
CA THR A 10 -16.86 -2.59 39.14
C THR A 10 -15.76 -3.02 38.15
N ALA A 11 -15.95 -4.11 37.41
CA ALA A 11 -14.99 -4.56 36.42
C ALA A 11 -15.14 -3.75 35.12
N SER A 12 -14.01 -3.39 34.51
CA SER A 12 -14.00 -2.84 33.15
C SER A 12 -12.85 -3.39 32.34
N ALA A 13 -13.12 -3.72 31.08
CA ALA A 13 -12.13 -4.05 30.08
C ALA A 13 -12.24 -3.06 28.93
N SER A 14 -11.11 -2.70 28.32
CA SER A 14 -11.12 -1.89 27.11
C SER A 14 -10.27 -2.50 26.02
N ILE A 15 -10.70 -2.30 24.77
CA ILE A 15 -9.96 -2.69 23.57
C ILE A 15 -9.80 -1.46 22.69
N LYS A 16 -8.54 -1.15 22.38
CA LYS A 16 -8.18 -0.06 21.50
C LYS A 16 -8.23 -0.56 20.06
N CYS A 17 -9.06 0.07 19.23
CA CYS A 17 -9.08 -0.20 17.80
C CYS A 17 -7.78 0.33 17.19
N LYS A 18 -6.97 -0.61 16.68
CA LYS A 18 -5.64 -0.34 16.12
C LYS A 18 -5.66 0.05 14.65
N ARG A 19 -6.61 -0.51 13.89
CA ARG A 19 -6.73 -0.33 12.44
C ARG A 19 -7.72 0.78 12.11
N PRO A 20 -7.44 1.62 11.10
CA PRO A 20 -8.40 2.61 10.61
C PRO A 20 -9.61 1.94 9.93
N SER A 21 -10.69 2.68 9.74
CA SER A 21 -11.89 2.17 9.07
C SER A 21 -11.67 1.99 7.56
N TRP A 22 -12.15 0.87 7.01
CA TRP A 22 -12.20 0.64 5.56
C TRP A 22 -12.71 1.84 4.77
N SER A 23 -13.85 2.43 5.16
CA SER A 23 -14.50 3.48 4.36
C SER A 23 -13.65 4.74 4.24
N ASN A 24 -12.91 5.10 5.29
CA ASN A 24 -12.01 6.25 5.26
C ASN A 24 -10.74 5.95 4.44
N VAL A 25 -10.14 4.77 4.65
CA VAL A 25 -8.90 4.38 3.95
C VAL A 25 -9.15 4.16 2.47
N SER A 26 -10.20 3.44 2.09
CA SER A 26 -10.54 3.18 0.68
C SER A 26 -10.90 4.47 -0.05
N LYS A 27 -11.63 5.39 0.59
CA LYS A 27 -11.90 6.74 0.03
C LYS A 27 -10.62 7.49 -0.28
N ALA A 28 -9.70 7.59 0.69
CA ALA A 28 -8.43 8.27 0.51
C ALA A 28 -7.52 7.57 -0.52
N TYR A 29 -7.55 6.24 -0.58
CA TYR A 29 -6.81 5.46 -1.57
C TYR A 29 -7.33 5.68 -3.00
N ARG A 30 -8.65 5.69 -3.18
CA ARG A 30 -9.29 6.00 -4.47
C ARG A 30 -8.95 7.43 -4.92
N GLU A 31 -8.91 8.39 -4.00
CA GLU A 31 -8.51 9.77 -4.28
C GLU A 31 -7.08 9.83 -4.84
N ILE A 32 -6.08 9.26 -4.16
CA ILE A 32 -4.70 9.30 -4.62
C ILE A 32 -4.46 8.43 -5.87
N ASN A 33 -5.23 7.35 -6.07
CA ASN A 33 -5.16 6.53 -7.28
C ASN A 33 -5.65 7.28 -8.52
N ALA A 34 -6.64 8.17 -8.37
CA ALA A 34 -7.18 8.97 -9.46
C ALA A 34 -6.22 10.08 -9.94
N VAL A 35 -5.28 10.49 -9.09
CA VAL A 35 -4.33 11.56 -9.39
C VAL A 35 -3.34 11.13 -10.47
N GLY A 36 -3.23 11.94 -11.53
CA GLY A 36 -2.37 11.66 -12.68
C GLY A 36 -2.92 10.58 -13.63
N LYS A 37 -4.14 10.07 -13.40
CA LYS A 37 -4.70 8.97 -14.20
C LYS A 37 -5.09 9.44 -15.60
N LYS A 38 -5.56 10.68 -15.73
CA LYS A 38 -5.88 11.29 -17.03
C LYS A 38 -4.60 11.44 -17.87
N GLU A 39 -3.58 12.07 -17.30
CA GLU A 39 -2.29 12.32 -17.96
C GLU A 39 -1.58 11.02 -18.34
N TYR A 40 -1.70 9.98 -17.50
CA TYR A 40 -1.22 8.65 -17.82
C TYR A 40 -1.82 8.12 -19.13
N TYR A 41 -3.15 8.19 -19.28
CA TYR A 41 -3.82 7.66 -20.47
C TYR A 41 -3.61 8.55 -21.69
N GLU A 42 -3.51 9.87 -21.54
CA GLU A 42 -3.16 10.79 -22.63
C GLU A 42 -1.81 10.41 -23.26
N VAL A 43 -0.79 10.11 -22.44
CA VAL A 43 0.52 9.64 -22.93
C VAL A 43 0.41 8.32 -23.69
N LEU A 44 -0.44 7.41 -23.22
CA LEU A 44 -0.64 6.13 -23.90
C LEU A 44 -1.36 6.32 -25.23
N GLU A 45 -2.42 7.12 -25.28
CA GLU A 45 -3.22 7.40 -26.48
C GLU A 45 -2.41 8.12 -27.57
N GLU A 46 -1.51 9.02 -27.19
CA GLU A 46 -0.64 9.74 -28.12
C GLU A 46 0.50 8.88 -28.68
N SER A 47 0.77 7.71 -28.08
CA SER A 47 1.89 6.86 -28.45
C SER A 47 1.46 5.74 -29.41
N GLU A 48 1.92 5.81 -30.66
CA GLU A 48 1.67 4.78 -31.69
C GLU A 48 2.21 3.37 -31.34
N LEU A 49 3.25 3.28 -30.50
CA LEU A 49 4.06 2.05 -30.35
C LEU A 49 3.81 1.26 -29.05
N HIS A 50 3.01 1.80 -28.11
CA HIS A 50 2.71 1.22 -26.77
C HIS A 50 3.80 0.32 -26.18
N ASN A 51 5.05 0.82 -26.18
CA ASN A 51 6.21 0.03 -25.78
C ASN A 51 6.61 0.32 -24.33
N ILE A 52 7.63 -0.39 -23.82
CA ILE A 52 8.10 -0.28 -22.44
C ILE A 52 8.43 1.17 -22.07
N GLU A 53 9.01 1.95 -22.99
CA GLU A 53 9.37 3.34 -22.73
C GLU A 53 8.12 4.23 -22.62
N THR A 54 7.11 4.02 -23.46
CA THR A 54 5.83 4.73 -23.33
C THR A 54 5.21 4.50 -21.94
N TYR A 55 5.13 3.25 -21.50
CA TYR A 55 4.57 2.94 -20.17
C TYR A 55 5.39 3.58 -19.05
N ARG A 56 6.73 3.53 -19.16
CA ARG A 56 7.62 4.19 -18.19
C ARG A 56 7.38 5.70 -18.12
N VAL A 57 7.22 6.38 -19.26
CA VAL A 57 6.93 7.81 -19.32
C VAL A 57 5.56 8.12 -18.71
N ALA A 58 4.54 7.32 -19.03
CA ALA A 58 3.20 7.46 -18.46
C ALA A 58 3.22 7.28 -16.93
N GLU A 59 3.93 6.26 -16.42
CA GLU A 59 4.13 6.02 -15.00
C GLU A 59 4.86 7.16 -14.30
N LEU A 60 5.91 7.72 -14.91
CA LEU A 60 6.64 8.88 -14.38
C LEU A 60 5.73 10.09 -14.24
N ILE A 61 4.94 10.41 -15.26
CA ILE A 61 4.00 11.54 -15.24
C ILE A 61 2.93 11.34 -14.17
N GLN A 62 2.37 10.13 -14.07
CA GLN A 62 1.39 9.82 -13.03
C GLN A 62 1.99 9.94 -11.62
N ALA A 63 3.19 9.39 -11.42
CA ALA A 63 3.91 9.50 -10.15
C ALA A 63 4.17 10.96 -9.81
N GLN A 64 4.64 11.76 -10.76
CA GLN A 64 4.87 13.19 -10.58
C GLN A 64 3.61 13.90 -10.05
N LYS A 65 2.44 13.66 -10.67
CA LYS A 65 1.18 14.26 -10.23
C LYS A 65 0.82 13.90 -8.79
N ARG A 66 1.09 12.66 -8.36
CA ARG A 66 0.87 12.22 -6.96
C ARG A 66 1.81 12.92 -5.99
N TYR A 67 3.08 13.10 -6.36
CA TYR A 67 4.03 13.85 -5.55
C TYR A 67 3.72 15.35 -5.53
N GLU A 68 3.24 15.93 -6.64
CA GLU A 68 2.78 17.33 -6.71
C GLU A 68 1.60 17.57 -5.76
N LYS A 69 0.64 16.63 -5.70
CA LYS A 69 -0.49 16.70 -4.76
C LYS A 69 -0.06 16.72 -3.29
N VAL A 70 0.96 15.95 -2.92
CA VAL A 70 1.46 15.86 -1.53
C VAL A 70 2.43 16.99 -1.20
N GLY A 71 3.19 17.46 -2.18
CA GLY A 71 4.11 18.58 -2.02
C GLY A 71 5.28 18.30 -1.07
N GLY A 72 5.84 19.37 -0.51
CA GLY A 72 6.80 19.31 0.58
C GLY A 72 8.11 18.60 0.24
N GLN A 73 8.64 17.85 1.22
CA GLN A 73 9.86 17.05 1.01
C GLN A 73 9.62 15.93 0.00
N ALA A 74 8.42 15.34 -0.03
CA ALA A 74 8.09 14.26 -0.94
C ALA A 74 8.29 14.68 -2.42
N LEU A 75 7.74 15.83 -2.81
CA LEU A 75 7.93 16.38 -4.17
C LEU A 75 9.40 16.73 -4.47
N ARG A 76 10.11 17.34 -3.52
CA ARG A 76 11.53 17.69 -3.72
C ARG A 76 12.39 16.45 -3.98
N GLU A 77 12.15 15.37 -3.27
CA GLU A 77 12.90 14.12 -3.42
C GLU A 77 12.57 13.40 -4.73
N PHE A 78 11.30 13.41 -5.15
CA PHE A 78 10.91 12.94 -6.48
C PHE A 78 11.60 13.74 -7.58
N ASN A 79 11.60 15.07 -7.51
CA ASN A 79 12.25 15.92 -8.51
C ASN A 79 13.78 15.71 -8.56
N ARG A 80 14.39 15.29 -7.44
CA ARG A 80 15.83 14.96 -7.40
C ARG A 80 16.14 13.66 -8.14
N ASP A 81 15.29 12.64 -8.00
CA ASP A 81 15.50 11.32 -8.61
C ASP A 81 14.15 10.63 -8.88
N SER A 82 13.48 11.03 -9.94
CA SER A 82 12.13 10.55 -10.26
C SER A 82 12.09 9.04 -10.50
N ASN A 83 13.17 8.48 -11.04
CA ASN A 83 13.30 7.05 -11.30
C ASN A 83 13.31 6.22 -10.01
N ALA A 84 13.94 6.71 -8.94
CA ALA A 84 13.94 6.04 -7.65
C ALA A 84 12.55 6.04 -6.96
N TYR A 85 11.66 6.96 -7.36
CA TYR A 85 10.37 7.20 -6.71
C TYR A 85 9.15 6.94 -7.60
N ILE A 86 9.36 6.43 -8.83
CA ILE A 86 8.29 6.15 -9.81
C ILE A 86 7.27 5.14 -9.27
N ASN A 87 7.71 4.14 -8.51
CA ASN A 87 6.81 3.18 -7.89
C ASN A 87 6.14 3.81 -6.67
N THR A 88 4.85 4.12 -6.82
CA THR A 88 4.07 4.84 -5.81
C THR A 88 3.19 3.93 -4.95
N CYS A 89 3.25 2.59 -5.04
CA CYS A 89 2.33 1.72 -4.29
C CYS A 89 2.32 1.96 -2.77
N ALA A 90 3.48 1.91 -2.11
CA ALA A 90 3.58 2.19 -0.68
C ALA A 90 3.31 3.66 -0.32
N PHE A 91 3.63 4.59 -1.23
CA PHE A 91 3.31 6.01 -1.07
C PHE A 91 1.79 6.26 -1.10
N ARG A 92 1.05 5.58 -1.97
CA ARG A 92 -0.42 5.63 -2.06
C ARG A 92 -1.07 5.05 -0.81
N VAL A 93 -0.56 3.93 -0.29
CA VAL A 93 -1.02 3.38 1.00
C VAL A 93 -0.70 4.33 2.15
N SER A 94 0.48 4.98 2.17
CA SER A 94 0.80 6.00 3.17
C SER A 94 -0.20 7.16 3.16
N TYR A 95 -0.51 7.69 1.98
CA TYR A 95 -1.56 8.71 1.81
C TYR A 95 -2.90 8.22 2.36
N ALA A 96 -3.32 7.01 1.97
CA ALA A 96 -4.59 6.44 2.40
C ALA A 96 -4.68 6.23 3.91
N LEU A 97 -3.58 5.89 4.59
CA LEU A 97 -3.54 5.78 6.05
C LEU A 97 -3.61 7.15 6.72
N ASN A 98 -2.82 8.12 6.26
CA ASN A 98 -2.80 9.47 6.80
C ASN A 98 -4.20 10.11 6.79
N TYR A 99 -4.85 10.09 5.62
CA TYR A 99 -6.19 10.63 5.43
C TYR A 99 -7.31 9.66 5.85
N GLY A 100 -6.98 8.40 6.09
CA GLY A 100 -7.88 7.35 6.55
C GLY A 100 -8.07 7.29 8.08
N GLY A 101 -7.38 8.15 8.82
CA GLY A 101 -7.46 8.22 10.29
C GLY A 101 -6.33 7.50 11.03
N MET A 102 -5.23 7.19 10.34
CA MET A 102 -3.99 6.64 10.90
C MET A 102 -2.77 7.47 10.44
N PRO A 103 -2.58 8.69 10.98
CA PRO A 103 -1.43 9.53 10.62
C PRO A 103 -0.10 8.86 10.98
N LEU A 104 0.73 8.62 9.97
CA LEU A 104 1.94 7.80 10.08
C LEU A 104 3.01 8.42 10.97
N GLU A 105 3.01 9.73 11.18
CA GLU A 105 3.93 10.38 12.12
C GLU A 105 3.80 9.90 13.56
N ASN A 106 2.66 9.29 13.92
CA ASN A 106 2.43 8.68 15.23
C ASN A 106 3.01 7.27 15.37
N TYR A 107 3.37 6.62 14.26
CA TYR A 107 3.79 5.22 14.23
C TYR A 107 5.21 5.04 13.72
N ILE A 108 5.69 5.97 12.87
CA ILE A 108 7.05 5.91 12.34
C ILE A 108 7.68 7.30 12.27
N SER A 109 8.81 7.43 12.97
CA SER A 109 9.57 8.68 13.07
C SER A 109 10.55 8.87 11.91
N ARG A 110 10.62 10.09 11.35
CA ARG A 110 11.69 10.47 10.42
C ARG A 110 13.06 10.50 11.08
N ASN A 111 13.14 10.80 12.39
CA ASN A 111 14.39 10.69 13.14
C ASN A 111 14.78 9.21 13.29
N LYS A 112 15.89 8.83 12.65
CA LYS A 112 16.43 7.46 12.61
C LYS A 112 16.66 6.86 14.00
N THR A 113 17.06 7.65 15.00
CA THR A 113 17.34 7.14 16.35
C THR A 113 16.08 6.80 17.15
N LYS A 114 14.90 7.19 16.66
CA LYS A 114 13.60 6.94 17.29
C LYS A 114 12.78 5.90 16.53
N ARG A 115 13.35 5.26 15.51
CA ARG A 115 12.64 4.26 14.71
C ARG A 115 12.68 2.90 15.43
N PRO A 116 11.65 2.05 15.24
CA PRO A 116 11.74 0.66 15.63
C PRO A 116 12.93 -0.02 14.95
N HIS A 117 13.45 -1.08 15.59
CA HIS A 117 14.52 -1.87 15.00
C HIS A 117 14.11 -2.42 13.63
N GLY A 118 15.00 -2.39 12.65
CA GLY A 118 14.75 -2.87 11.30
C GLY A 118 14.18 -1.81 10.35
N PHE A 119 14.04 -0.55 10.78
CA PHE A 119 13.61 0.61 9.97
C PHE A 119 14.73 1.64 9.72
N GLU A 120 15.97 1.30 10.05
CA GLU A 120 17.14 2.20 9.95
C GLU A 120 17.35 2.70 8.51
N LYS A 121 17.03 1.85 7.53
CA LYS A 121 17.12 2.12 6.09
C LYS A 121 15.80 2.53 5.44
N ALA A 122 14.72 2.69 6.22
CA ALA A 122 13.43 3.10 5.68
C ALA A 122 13.48 4.54 5.13
N THR A 123 12.96 4.73 3.91
CA THR A 123 12.73 6.06 3.33
C THR A 123 11.39 6.58 3.78
N ILE A 124 11.41 7.67 4.56
CA ILE A 124 10.23 8.33 5.08
C ILE A 124 10.31 9.80 4.68
N LEU A 125 9.41 10.22 3.81
CA LEU A 125 9.30 11.59 3.31
C LEU A 125 8.27 12.35 4.13
N GLN A 126 8.32 13.68 4.11
CA GLN A 126 7.26 14.52 4.67
C GLN A 126 6.55 15.28 3.55
N GLY A 127 5.22 15.25 3.55
CA GLY A 127 4.42 16.10 2.69
C GLY A 127 4.39 17.55 3.15
N GLU A 128 3.81 18.41 2.34
CA GLU A 128 3.49 19.79 2.75
C GLU A 128 2.39 19.85 3.82
N ASP A 129 1.56 18.81 3.85
CA ASP A 129 0.54 18.54 4.86
C ASP A 129 1.10 18.13 6.23
N ASN A 130 2.42 18.10 6.38
CA ASN A 130 3.18 17.64 7.55
C ASN A 130 3.08 16.14 7.87
N HIS A 131 2.36 15.35 7.09
CA HIS A 131 2.30 13.91 7.30
C HIS A 131 3.57 13.21 6.84
N ASN A 132 3.86 12.06 7.47
CA ASN A 132 4.95 11.18 7.05
C ASN A 132 4.47 10.21 5.96
N TYR A 133 5.35 9.88 5.02
CA TYR A 133 5.09 8.95 3.91
C TYR A 133 6.19 7.91 3.80
N LEU A 134 5.85 6.65 4.05
CA LEU A 134 6.75 5.51 3.92
C LEU A 134 6.67 4.94 2.50
N THR A 135 7.76 4.99 1.76
CA THR A 135 7.75 4.68 0.32
C THR A 135 8.17 3.25 -0.04
N GLY A 136 8.61 2.43 0.92
CA GLY A 136 9.05 1.06 0.68
C GLY A 136 8.01 0.01 1.09
N VAL A 137 7.63 -0.88 0.18
CA VAL A 137 6.65 -1.97 0.42
C VAL A 137 7.07 -2.86 1.58
N ASN A 138 8.32 -3.32 1.58
CA ASN A 138 8.88 -4.17 2.63
C ASN A 138 8.80 -3.51 4.02
N PHE A 139 9.04 -2.20 4.11
CA PHE A 139 8.92 -1.46 5.37
C PHE A 139 7.46 -1.22 5.77
N MET A 140 6.56 -1.03 4.81
CA MET A 140 5.12 -0.90 5.09
C MET A 140 4.57 -2.22 5.67
N ILE A 141 4.94 -3.36 5.09
CA ILE A 141 4.60 -4.69 5.62
C ILE A 141 5.13 -4.85 7.04
N LYS A 142 6.42 -4.55 7.27
CA LYS A 142 7.02 -4.58 8.61
C LYS A 142 6.29 -3.67 9.59
N LEU A 143 5.84 -2.48 9.15
CA LEU A 143 5.14 -1.54 10.01
C LEU A 143 3.81 -2.13 10.50
N PHE A 144 3.05 -2.78 9.62
CA PHE A 144 1.81 -3.43 10.02
C PHE A 144 2.05 -4.60 10.98
N GLN A 145 3.08 -5.41 10.72
CA GLN A 145 3.44 -6.57 11.56
C GLN A 145 3.90 -6.20 12.98
N LEU A 146 4.23 -4.93 13.26
CA LEU A 146 4.50 -4.48 14.62
C LEU A 146 3.24 -4.62 15.48
N GLN A 147 3.37 -5.33 16.61
CA GLN A 147 2.25 -5.64 17.51
C GLN A 147 1.60 -4.38 18.10
N GLU A 148 2.37 -3.31 18.30
CA GLU A 148 1.89 -2.00 18.73
C GLU A 148 1.16 -1.21 17.62
N VAL A 149 1.34 -1.60 16.35
CA VAL A 149 0.69 -1.01 15.18
C VAL A 149 -0.54 -1.83 14.83
N TRP A 150 -0.44 -2.90 14.03
CA TRP A 150 -1.57 -3.79 13.70
C TRP A 150 -1.36 -5.22 14.19
N GLY A 151 -0.11 -5.68 14.23
CA GLY A 151 0.26 -7.05 14.52
C GLY A 151 0.15 -7.95 13.29
N ASP A 152 0.00 -9.24 13.55
CA ASP A 152 -0.05 -10.27 12.52
C ASP A 152 -1.16 -10.00 11.49
N ALA A 153 -0.93 -10.47 10.25
CA ALA A 153 -2.00 -10.46 9.24
C ALA A 153 -3.11 -11.43 9.66
N ASP A 154 -4.30 -11.27 9.10
CA ASP A 154 -5.44 -12.09 9.48
C ASP A 154 -5.43 -13.42 8.72
N GLU A 155 -5.83 -14.47 9.44
CA GLU A 155 -6.13 -15.76 8.81
C GLU A 155 -7.28 -15.61 7.78
N PRO A 156 -7.21 -16.33 6.64
CA PRO A 156 -6.24 -17.38 6.32
C PRO A 156 -4.97 -16.91 5.60
N TYR A 157 -4.72 -15.60 5.51
CA TYR A 157 -3.66 -15.02 4.67
C TYR A 157 -2.56 -14.37 5.51
N ASN A 158 -1.89 -15.18 6.34
CA ASN A 158 -0.82 -14.73 7.23
C ASN A 158 0.44 -15.63 7.28
N PRO A 159 1.28 -15.62 6.23
CA PRO A 159 0.96 -15.33 4.85
C PRO A 159 0.38 -16.55 4.11
N LYS A 160 -0.33 -16.31 3.01
CA LYS A 160 -0.53 -17.32 1.96
C LYS A 160 0.78 -17.49 1.17
N ILE A 161 1.36 -18.68 1.21
CA ILE A 161 2.58 -19.03 0.46
C ILE A 161 2.23 -19.66 -0.89
N MET A 162 2.93 -19.22 -1.94
CA MET A 162 2.80 -19.75 -3.31
C MET A 162 4.19 -19.93 -3.93
N GLN A 163 4.40 -20.99 -4.71
CA GLN A 163 5.73 -21.31 -5.25
C GLN A 163 5.87 -21.02 -6.75
N THR A 164 4.77 -21.15 -7.49
CA THR A 164 4.72 -21.02 -8.94
C THR A 164 3.67 -20.01 -9.40
N GLU A 165 3.76 -19.54 -10.65
CA GLU A 165 2.72 -18.71 -11.27
C GLU A 165 1.36 -19.45 -11.27
N GLN A 166 1.38 -20.76 -11.49
CA GLN A 166 0.15 -21.57 -11.48
C GLN A 166 -0.47 -21.65 -10.07
N ASP A 167 0.34 -21.66 -9.00
CA ASP A 167 -0.19 -21.57 -7.64
C ASP A 167 -0.91 -20.24 -7.42
N ASN A 168 -0.35 -19.13 -7.94
CA ASN A 168 -0.98 -17.81 -7.86
C ASN A 168 -2.34 -17.80 -8.56
N ILE A 169 -2.39 -18.31 -9.80
CA ILE A 169 -3.63 -18.38 -10.60
C ILE A 169 -4.67 -19.27 -9.92
N ASN A 170 -4.26 -20.45 -9.44
CA ASN A 170 -5.15 -21.38 -8.74
C ASN A 170 -5.70 -20.76 -7.46
N PHE A 171 -4.84 -20.10 -6.68
CA PHE A 171 -5.25 -19.40 -5.47
C PHE A 171 -6.27 -18.30 -5.78
N TYR A 172 -6.00 -17.45 -6.77
CA TYR A 172 -6.93 -16.37 -7.12
C TYR A 172 -8.28 -16.89 -7.59
N ASN A 173 -8.30 -17.80 -8.57
CA ASN A 173 -9.54 -18.29 -9.19
C ASN A 173 -10.39 -19.13 -8.22
N ASN A 174 -9.75 -19.91 -7.36
CA ASN A 174 -10.48 -20.83 -6.49
C ASN A 174 -10.85 -20.23 -5.13
N GLU A 175 -10.05 -19.29 -4.62
CA GLU A 175 -10.10 -18.82 -3.23
C GLU A 175 -10.20 -17.29 -3.13
N PHE A 176 -9.16 -16.55 -3.55
CA PHE A 176 -9.06 -15.12 -3.24
C PHE A 176 -10.12 -14.26 -3.94
N SER A 177 -10.45 -14.56 -5.20
CA SER A 177 -11.50 -13.83 -5.95
C SER A 177 -12.89 -13.89 -5.31
N LYS A 178 -13.12 -14.81 -4.37
CA LYS A 178 -14.40 -14.97 -3.65
C LYS A 178 -14.37 -14.34 -2.26
N PHE A 179 -13.22 -13.79 -1.84
CA PHE A 179 -13.01 -13.30 -0.49
C PHE A 179 -13.83 -12.03 -0.23
N ASN A 180 -14.67 -12.04 0.81
CA ASN A 180 -15.69 -11.02 1.09
C ASN A 180 -15.23 -9.91 2.04
N LYS A 181 -14.01 -9.99 2.59
CA LYS A 181 -13.51 -8.99 3.53
C LYS A 181 -12.81 -7.87 2.80
N ASN A 182 -12.88 -6.67 3.36
CA ASN A 182 -12.18 -5.50 2.84
C ASN A 182 -10.89 -5.29 3.63
N GLY A 183 -9.83 -4.85 2.97
CA GLY A 183 -8.59 -4.63 3.70
C GLY A 183 -7.37 -4.31 2.86
N VAL A 184 -6.23 -4.26 3.53
CA VAL A 184 -4.93 -4.13 2.88
C VAL A 184 -4.43 -5.49 2.43
N VAL A 185 -3.97 -5.58 1.19
CA VAL A 185 -3.25 -6.73 0.65
C VAL A 185 -1.83 -6.33 0.35
N ALA A 186 -0.87 -7.07 0.92
CA ALA A 186 0.53 -6.94 0.60
C ALA A 186 1.07 -8.23 0.00
N MET A 187 1.86 -8.10 -1.06
CA MET A 187 2.39 -9.21 -1.86
C MET A 187 3.91 -9.08 -1.93
N MET A 188 4.64 -10.12 -1.52
CA MET A 188 6.07 -10.25 -1.81
C MET A 188 6.23 -10.94 -3.16
N ILE A 189 6.91 -10.30 -4.10
CA ILE A 189 6.92 -10.73 -5.51
C ILE A 189 8.35 -11.03 -5.96
N SER A 190 8.53 -12.19 -6.60
CA SER A 190 9.75 -12.54 -7.32
C SER A 190 9.56 -12.37 -8.83
N GLY A 191 10.64 -12.02 -9.54
CA GLY A 191 10.63 -11.70 -10.97
C GLY A 191 10.77 -10.20 -11.27
N TRP A 192 10.71 -9.34 -10.25
CA TRP A 192 10.90 -7.89 -10.40
C TRP A 192 12.35 -7.48 -10.10
N SER A 193 12.86 -6.52 -10.87
CA SER A 193 14.20 -5.95 -10.67
C SER A 193 14.18 -4.65 -9.86
N ASN A 194 13.01 -4.00 -9.75
CA ASN A 194 12.86 -2.64 -9.24
C ASN A 194 12.04 -2.53 -7.93
N ALA A 195 11.42 -3.62 -7.46
CA ALA A 195 10.70 -3.66 -6.20
C ALA A 195 10.66 -5.07 -5.61
N THR A 196 10.52 -5.17 -4.30
CA THR A 196 10.44 -6.46 -3.58
C THR A 196 9.02 -7.02 -3.53
N GLY A 197 8.02 -6.26 -3.96
CA GLY A 197 6.61 -6.60 -3.81
C GLY A 197 5.67 -5.47 -4.18
N HIS A 198 4.38 -5.70 -3.97
CA HIS A 198 3.29 -4.75 -4.18
C HIS A 198 2.41 -4.62 -2.93
N ILE A 199 1.78 -3.47 -2.75
CA ILE A 199 0.79 -3.28 -1.68
C ILE A 199 -0.36 -2.41 -2.19
N THR A 200 -1.57 -2.83 -1.89
CA THR A 200 -2.81 -2.18 -2.34
C THR A 200 -3.97 -2.53 -1.40
N LEU A 201 -5.18 -2.13 -1.77
CA LEU A 201 -6.41 -2.47 -1.06
C LEU A 201 -7.23 -3.48 -1.87
N TRP A 202 -7.87 -4.41 -1.18
CA TRP A 202 -8.84 -5.34 -1.73
C TRP A 202 -10.25 -4.97 -1.27
N ASP A 203 -11.13 -4.78 -2.24
CA ASP A 203 -12.55 -4.59 -2.05
C ASP A 203 -13.24 -5.95 -2.16
N GLY A 204 -13.61 -6.49 -1.01
CA GLY A 204 -14.32 -7.75 -0.90
C GLY A 204 -15.78 -7.68 -1.33
N GLU A 205 -16.36 -6.49 -1.49
CA GLU A 205 -17.69 -6.36 -2.09
C GLU A 205 -17.59 -6.44 -3.62
N GLU A 206 -16.71 -5.63 -4.22
CA GLU A 206 -16.54 -5.53 -5.67
C GLU A 206 -15.61 -6.61 -6.27
N LYS A 207 -14.93 -7.39 -5.42
CA LYS A 207 -13.97 -8.44 -5.81
C LYS A 207 -12.80 -7.92 -6.64
N GLU A 208 -12.27 -6.77 -6.27
CA GLU A 208 -11.20 -6.12 -7.03
C GLU A 208 -10.10 -5.52 -6.15
N PHE A 209 -8.92 -5.40 -6.75
CA PHE A 209 -7.84 -4.57 -6.21
C PHE A 209 -8.09 -3.12 -6.61
N LEU A 210 -8.02 -2.19 -5.67
CA LEU A 210 -8.42 -0.78 -5.92
C LEU A 210 -7.50 0.01 -6.84
N ASP A 211 -6.34 -0.54 -7.18
CA ASP A 211 -5.42 0.02 -8.17
C ASP A 211 -5.35 -0.77 -9.47
N ASN A 212 -6.28 -1.71 -9.66
CA ASN A 212 -6.44 -2.55 -10.85
C ASN A 212 -5.24 -3.44 -11.18
N SER A 213 -4.27 -3.58 -10.26
CA SER A 213 -3.10 -4.44 -10.46
C SER A 213 -3.33 -5.82 -9.84
N ASN A 214 -3.71 -6.80 -10.65
CA ASN A 214 -3.87 -8.18 -10.20
C ASN A 214 -2.63 -9.01 -10.53
N TYR A 215 -1.65 -8.99 -9.63
CA TYR A 215 -0.40 -9.75 -9.77
C TYR A 215 -0.56 -11.26 -9.53
N LEU A 216 -1.71 -11.73 -9.02
CA LEU A 216 -1.94 -13.17 -8.82
C LEU A 216 -2.25 -13.91 -10.12
N ILE A 217 -2.64 -13.19 -11.18
CA ILE A 217 -2.92 -13.78 -12.50
C ILE A 217 -2.00 -13.24 -13.59
N GLN A 218 -1.01 -12.43 -13.22
CA GLN A 218 -0.06 -11.84 -14.15
C GLN A 218 1.08 -12.84 -14.45
N SER A 219 1.47 -12.93 -15.72
CA SER A 219 2.62 -13.74 -16.15
C SER A 219 3.96 -13.03 -15.88
N ASN A 220 5.04 -13.82 -15.80
CA ASN A 220 6.41 -13.35 -15.56
C ASN A 220 6.68 -12.79 -14.16
N CYS A 221 5.80 -13.07 -13.20
CA CYS A 221 6.07 -12.80 -11.79
C CYS A 221 5.40 -13.84 -10.93
N ILE A 222 6.02 -14.15 -9.78
CA ILE A 222 5.45 -15.07 -8.80
C ILE A 222 5.25 -14.29 -7.50
N VAL A 223 3.99 -14.16 -7.06
CA VAL A 223 3.68 -13.72 -5.69
C VAL A 223 4.08 -14.86 -4.77
N LYS A 224 5.11 -14.68 -3.94
CA LYS A 224 5.63 -15.71 -3.04
C LYS A 224 4.87 -15.75 -1.72
N GLU A 225 4.48 -14.59 -1.23
CA GLU A 225 3.77 -14.40 0.03
C GLU A 225 2.67 -13.36 -0.18
N LEU A 226 1.46 -13.65 0.29
CA LEU A 226 0.38 -12.67 0.36
C LEU A 226 -0.11 -12.55 1.80
N TYR A 227 -0.16 -11.30 2.27
CA TYR A 227 -0.65 -10.92 3.58
C TYR A 227 -1.95 -10.12 3.43
N PHE A 228 -2.91 -10.33 4.35
CA PHE A 228 -4.14 -9.56 4.40
C PHE A 228 -4.41 -8.99 5.80
N TRP A 229 -4.74 -7.70 5.88
CA TRP A 229 -5.24 -7.07 7.11
C TRP A 229 -6.62 -6.47 6.84
N GLU A 230 -7.65 -7.01 7.50
CA GLU A 230 -9.02 -6.53 7.49
C GLU A 230 -9.11 -5.11 8.06
N LEU A 231 -9.94 -4.26 7.43
CA LEU A 231 -10.24 -2.87 7.79
C LEU A 231 -11.74 -2.60 7.93
#